data_AF-A2F418-F1
#
_entry.id   AF-A2F418-F1
#
_cell.length_a   1.000
_cell.length_b   1.000
_cell.length_c   1.000
_cell.angle_alpha   90.00
_cell.angle_beta   90.00
_cell.angle_gamma   90.00
#
_symmetry.space_group_name_H-M   'P 1'
#
loop_
_entity.id
_entity.type
_entity.pdbx_description
1 polymer ?
#
loop_
_entity_poly.entity_id
_entity_poly.type
_entity_poly.pdbx_seq_one_letter_code
_entity_poly.pdbx_strand_id
1 'polypeptide(L)'
;MHKTSQGGSLYINLKKGECIQNRICSFGSRTLRQGVYCYVTVSSASPFKNYIFDSTITSSGYENEEGDSNIYLFNGEINLKSINISYSKLIFTNFYSLTPNSNSNITFSTFSNNWSPSNNYEAIHSGSFSASPEFTMLFCNFFENHCTSLILSYFKLYVINCSIYSNSIEMGIFEAGNDQIEVKGCYVQIYEPNNQIIGDVIITETVNEAYPQNLHFTSSCSTELKLPEEETKEKEEIKVDFKRKNKFNIFLFFVSLNSE
;
A
#
# COMPACT_ATOMS: atom_id res chain seq x y z
N MET A 1 12.02 -14.70 12.39
CA MET A 1 13.42 -14.58 12.88
C MET A 1 14.05 -13.46 12.05
N HIS A 2 14.38 -12.31 12.66
CA HIS A 2 14.93 -11.16 11.94
C HIS A 2 16.28 -11.51 11.32
N LYS A 3 16.44 -11.24 10.02
CA LYS A 3 17.72 -11.30 9.32
C LYS A 3 17.93 -9.97 8.62
N THR A 4 18.44 -8.99 9.35
CA THR A 4 18.69 -7.62 8.86
C THR A 4 19.56 -7.57 7.60
N SER A 5 20.39 -8.60 7.36
CA SER A 5 21.18 -8.77 6.14
C SER A 5 20.45 -9.42 4.95
N GLN A 6 19.25 -9.98 5.17
CA GLN A 6 18.45 -10.71 4.16
C GLN A 6 17.09 -10.07 3.87
N GLY A 7 16.73 -8.99 4.56
CA GLY A 7 15.55 -8.18 4.25
C GLY A 7 14.72 -7.82 5.49
N GLY A 8 14.16 -6.62 5.46
CA GLY A 8 13.05 -6.14 6.27
C GLY A 8 13.13 -6.05 7.79
N SER A 9 12.27 -5.15 8.28
CA SER A 9 11.84 -5.15 9.68
C SER A 9 11.06 -6.42 10.01
N LEU A 10 10.54 -7.14 9.01
CA LEU A 10 10.00 -8.48 9.15
C LEU A 10 10.52 -9.38 8.02
N TYR A 11 11.11 -10.52 8.39
CA TYR A 11 11.57 -11.54 7.44
C TYR A 11 10.93 -12.89 7.74
N ILE A 12 10.19 -13.42 6.76
CA ILE A 12 9.51 -14.72 6.83
C ILE A 12 9.82 -15.51 5.56
N ASN A 13 10.26 -16.75 5.72
CA ASN A 13 10.51 -17.67 4.61
C ASN A 13 10.03 -19.07 5.02
N LEU A 14 8.89 -19.48 4.48
CA LEU A 14 8.19 -20.71 4.83
C LEU A 14 8.17 -21.68 3.65
N LYS A 15 8.75 -22.88 3.84
CA LYS A 15 8.68 -23.96 2.84
C LYS A 15 7.30 -24.64 2.79
N LYS A 16 6.53 -24.55 3.88
CA LYS A 16 5.15 -25.01 4.04
C LYS A 16 4.43 -24.07 5.01
N GLY A 17 3.17 -23.78 4.75
CA GLY A 17 2.34 -22.90 5.59
C GLY A 17 2.06 -21.54 4.96
N GLU A 18 1.29 -20.75 5.69
CA GLU A 18 0.80 -19.43 5.29
C GLU A 18 1.36 -18.33 6.20
N CYS A 19 1.30 -17.09 5.72
CA CYS A 19 1.59 -15.90 6.51
C CYS A 19 0.39 -14.96 6.41
N ILE A 20 -0.22 -14.63 7.55
CA ILE A 20 -1.33 -13.69 7.63
C ILE A 20 -0.99 -12.68 8.70
N GLN A 21 -0.89 -11.42 8.30
CA GLN A 21 -0.59 -10.29 9.19
C GLN A 21 -1.84 -9.42 9.30
N ASN A 22 -2.43 -9.34 10.50
CA ASN A 22 -3.74 -8.70 10.67
C ASN A 22 -3.69 -7.18 10.86
N ARG A 23 -2.63 -6.67 11.48
CA ARG A 23 -2.43 -5.23 11.70
C ARG A 23 -0.96 -4.92 11.83
N ILE A 24 -0.50 -3.89 11.13
CA ILE A 24 0.89 -3.49 11.08
C ILE A 24 0.99 -1.98 11.25
N CYS A 25 1.85 -1.54 12.15
CA CYS A 25 2.26 -0.15 12.23
C CYS A 25 3.79 -0.10 12.11
N SER A 26 4.28 0.50 11.04
CA SER A 26 5.72 0.66 10.77
C SER A 26 6.03 2.13 10.54
N PHE A 27 6.96 2.66 11.33
CA PHE A 27 7.41 4.05 11.28
C PHE A 27 8.91 4.06 11.14
N GLY A 28 9.43 4.63 10.06
CA GLY A 28 10.86 4.87 9.89
C GLY A 28 11.68 3.58 9.76
N SER A 29 11.17 2.54 9.08
CA SER A 29 11.95 1.32 8.81
C SER A 29 13.18 1.63 7.93
N ARG A 30 14.34 1.03 8.27
CA ARG A 30 15.67 1.42 7.71
C ARG A 30 16.53 0.26 7.21
N THR A 31 15.95 -0.89 6.87
CA THR A 31 16.77 -2.01 6.41
C THR A 31 17.25 -1.77 4.98
N LEU A 32 18.55 -1.98 4.73
CA LEU A 32 19.27 -1.58 3.52
C LEU A 32 19.01 -2.46 2.28
N ARG A 33 17.92 -3.25 2.26
CA ARG A 33 17.64 -4.25 1.21
C ARG A 33 16.14 -4.42 1.00
N GLN A 34 15.77 -5.34 0.12
CA GLN A 34 14.41 -5.80 -0.17
C GLN A 34 13.51 -5.87 1.07
N GLY A 35 12.34 -5.23 0.96
CA GLY A 35 11.24 -5.35 1.92
C GLY A 35 11.52 -4.57 3.18
N VAL A 36 11.90 -3.29 3.04
CA VAL A 36 12.28 -2.37 4.12
C VAL A 36 11.38 -2.51 5.34
N TYR A 37 10.07 -2.60 5.10
CA TYR A 37 9.16 -3.08 6.11
C TYR A 37 9.13 -4.62 6.18
N CYS A 38 8.62 -5.32 5.16
CA CYS A 38 8.54 -6.78 5.20
C CYS A 38 8.99 -7.49 3.91
N TYR A 39 9.61 -8.66 4.13
CA TYR A 39 9.87 -9.67 3.12
C TYR A 39 9.24 -11.00 3.57
N VAL A 40 8.27 -11.50 2.81
CA VAL A 40 7.57 -12.76 3.10
C VAL A 40 7.55 -13.64 1.88
N THR A 41 8.12 -14.84 2.00
CA THR A 41 7.96 -15.92 1.03
C THR A 41 7.23 -17.09 1.69
N VAL A 42 6.14 -17.52 1.07
CA VAL A 42 5.44 -18.76 1.44
C VAL A 42 5.68 -19.84 0.38
N SER A 43 5.13 -21.03 0.60
CA SER A 43 5.23 -22.12 -0.36
C SER A 43 4.40 -21.83 -1.62
N SER A 44 4.91 -22.21 -2.79
CA SER A 44 4.19 -22.08 -4.06
C SER A 44 3.10 -23.13 -4.26
N ALA A 45 3.01 -24.13 -3.38
CA ALA A 45 1.93 -25.10 -3.40
C ALA A 45 0.60 -24.41 -3.02
N SER A 46 -0.43 -24.60 -3.83
CA SER A 46 -1.79 -24.21 -3.45
C SER A 46 -2.26 -25.02 -2.22
N PRO A 47 -3.03 -24.45 -1.27
CA PRO A 47 -3.68 -23.13 -1.28
C PRO A 47 -3.12 -22.15 -0.22
N PHE A 48 -1.80 -22.00 -0.11
CA PHE A 48 -1.23 -21.16 0.95
C PHE A 48 -1.49 -19.67 0.74
N LYS A 49 -1.67 -18.96 1.86
CA LYS A 49 -2.01 -17.53 1.90
C LYS A 49 -0.81 -16.69 2.30
N ASN A 50 -0.72 -15.49 1.74
CA ASN A 50 0.27 -14.48 2.08
C ASN A 50 -0.42 -13.12 2.17
N TYR A 51 -1.02 -12.85 3.32
CA TYR A 51 -1.95 -11.75 3.51
C TYR A 51 -1.39 -10.67 4.44
N ILE A 52 -1.70 -9.43 4.12
CA ILE A 52 -1.50 -8.29 5.01
C ILE A 52 -2.80 -7.49 5.07
N PHE A 53 -3.28 -7.23 6.28
CA PHE A 53 -4.47 -6.47 6.56
C PHE A 53 -4.15 -5.28 7.48
N ASP A 54 -4.89 -4.19 7.34
CA ASP A 54 -4.93 -3.02 8.24
C ASP A 54 -3.52 -2.51 8.62
N SER A 55 -2.82 -1.95 7.64
CA SER A 55 -1.42 -1.54 7.82
C SER A 55 -1.23 -0.05 7.59
N THR A 56 -0.41 0.60 8.43
CA THR A 56 0.24 1.87 8.11
C THR A 56 1.75 1.67 8.12
N ILE A 57 2.37 2.04 7.01
CA ILE A 57 3.82 2.07 6.82
C ILE A 57 4.17 3.49 6.41
N THR A 58 5.05 4.14 7.17
CA THR A 58 5.43 5.52 6.83
C THR A 58 6.90 5.79 7.08
N SER A 59 7.45 6.72 6.30
CA SER A 59 8.81 7.24 6.47
C SER A 59 9.91 6.18 6.32
N SER A 60 9.61 5.07 5.65
CA SER A 60 10.62 4.06 5.33
C SER A 60 11.71 4.65 4.44
N GLY A 61 12.96 4.35 4.75
CA GLY A 61 14.12 4.82 3.98
C GLY A 61 14.41 6.33 4.03
N TYR A 62 13.68 7.13 4.81
CA TYR A 62 13.84 8.59 4.84
C TYR A 62 15.25 9.07 5.24
N GLU A 63 15.96 8.29 6.07
CA GLU A 63 17.36 8.57 6.46
C GLU A 63 18.38 7.71 5.70
N ASN A 64 17.91 6.75 4.89
CA ASN A 64 18.76 5.88 4.10
C ASN A 64 17.97 5.31 2.92
N GLU A 65 18.18 5.93 1.75
CA GLU A 65 17.41 5.67 0.54
C GLU A 65 17.74 4.29 -0.10
N GLU A 66 18.76 3.57 0.37
CA GLU A 66 19.26 2.32 -0.23
C GLU A 66 18.27 1.14 -0.26
N GLY A 67 17.08 1.26 0.35
CA GLY A 67 16.07 0.21 0.37
C GLY A 67 15.34 0.03 -0.96
N ASP A 68 14.98 -1.21 -1.30
CA ASP A 68 14.35 -1.52 -2.60
C ASP A 68 12.82 -1.43 -2.59
N SER A 69 12.13 -1.89 -1.56
CA SER A 69 10.66 -1.74 -1.48
C SER A 69 10.15 -1.82 -0.07
N ASN A 70 8.97 -1.25 0.21
CA ASN A 70 8.36 -1.40 1.52
C ASN A 70 7.93 -2.84 1.78
N ILE A 71 7.15 -3.44 0.86
CA ILE A 71 6.58 -4.77 1.00
C ILE A 71 7.07 -5.68 -0.14
N TYR A 72 7.59 -6.86 0.21
CA TYR A 72 7.78 -7.97 -0.72
C TYR A 72 6.98 -9.19 -0.28
N LEU A 73 6.07 -9.67 -1.11
CA LEU A 73 5.31 -10.90 -0.89
C LEU A 73 5.48 -11.85 -2.06
N PHE A 74 6.01 -13.05 -1.80
CA PHE A 74 6.24 -14.09 -2.80
C PHE A 74 5.42 -15.35 -2.50
N ASN A 75 4.85 -15.89 -3.57
CA ASN A 75 4.02 -17.10 -3.64
C ASN A 75 2.71 -17.01 -2.85
N GLY A 76 1.87 -18.04 -3.08
CA GLY A 76 0.55 -18.17 -2.48
C GLY A 76 -0.48 -17.23 -3.10
N GLU A 77 -1.65 -17.20 -2.47
CA GLU A 77 -2.66 -16.18 -2.67
C GLU A 77 -2.25 -14.93 -1.90
N ILE A 78 -2.07 -13.81 -2.60
CA ILE A 78 -1.67 -12.54 -2.00
C ILE A 78 -2.91 -11.66 -1.84
N ASN A 79 -3.13 -11.19 -0.63
CA ASN A 79 -4.21 -10.25 -0.32
C ASN A 79 -3.67 -9.11 0.53
N LEU A 80 -3.77 -7.89 0.00
CA LEU A 80 -3.47 -6.65 0.70
C LEU A 80 -4.77 -5.89 0.94
N LYS A 81 -5.16 -5.67 2.19
CA LYS A 81 -6.39 -4.92 2.50
C LYS A 81 -6.11 -3.79 3.45
N SER A 82 -6.61 -2.59 3.12
CA SER A 82 -6.49 -1.41 3.98
C SER A 82 -5.04 -1.10 4.33
N ILE A 83 -4.18 -1.05 3.31
CA ILE A 83 -2.76 -0.72 3.44
C ILE A 83 -2.56 0.75 3.12
N ASN A 84 -1.92 1.48 4.02
CA ASN A 84 -1.49 2.85 3.81
C ASN A 84 0.04 2.92 3.80
N ILE A 85 0.62 3.37 2.70
CA ILE A 85 2.06 3.64 2.59
C ILE A 85 2.27 5.10 2.25
N SER A 86 2.96 5.82 3.15
CA SER A 86 3.17 7.25 2.98
C SER A 86 4.58 7.73 3.31
N TYR A 87 4.99 8.86 2.74
CA TYR A 87 6.24 9.56 3.09
C TYR A 87 7.50 8.68 3.02
N SER A 88 7.47 7.59 2.26
CA SER A 88 8.62 6.70 2.09
C SER A 88 9.54 7.21 0.99
N LYS A 89 10.84 6.99 1.17
CA LYS A 89 11.90 7.34 0.21
C LYS A 89 12.80 6.13 -0.01
N LEU A 90 12.55 5.39 -1.08
CA LEU A 90 13.25 4.16 -1.46
C LEU A 90 13.75 4.29 -2.89
N ILE A 91 14.86 3.60 -3.22
CA ILE A 91 15.46 3.70 -4.56
C ILE A 91 14.60 3.03 -5.63
N PHE A 92 13.89 1.93 -5.35
CA PHE A 92 13.26 1.13 -6.41
C PHE A 92 11.72 1.20 -6.44
N THR A 93 11.04 0.62 -5.45
CA THR A 93 9.60 0.31 -5.49
C THR A 93 8.97 0.70 -4.14
N ASN A 94 8.60 1.97 -3.95
CA ASN A 94 8.15 2.48 -2.65
C ASN A 94 6.89 1.82 -2.13
N PHE A 95 6.05 1.18 -2.96
CA PHE A 95 4.84 0.55 -2.46
C PHE A 95 5.09 -0.92 -2.15
N TYR A 96 5.13 -1.74 -3.18
CA TYR A 96 5.21 -3.18 -3.03
C TYR A 96 5.72 -3.88 -4.29
N SER A 97 6.32 -5.04 -4.09
CA SER A 97 6.65 -6.01 -5.14
C SER A 97 6.01 -7.35 -4.79
N LEU A 98 5.08 -7.80 -5.62
CA LEU A 98 4.24 -8.97 -5.37
C LEU A 98 4.45 -10.03 -6.43
N THR A 99 4.60 -11.28 -5.98
CA THR A 99 4.73 -12.47 -6.82
C THR A 99 3.71 -13.53 -6.46
N PRO A 100 2.44 -13.32 -6.84
CA PRO A 100 1.39 -14.31 -6.61
C PRO A 100 1.56 -15.55 -7.49
N ASN A 101 1.08 -16.70 -7.02
CA ASN A 101 0.93 -17.92 -7.84
C ASN A 101 -0.53 -18.33 -8.05
N SER A 102 -1.47 -17.51 -7.58
CA SER A 102 -2.91 -17.68 -7.74
C SER A 102 -3.58 -16.31 -7.79
N ASN A 103 -4.87 -16.28 -8.13
CA ASN A 103 -5.64 -15.04 -8.18
C ASN A 103 -5.52 -14.29 -6.86
N SER A 104 -5.23 -13.00 -6.93
CA SER A 104 -4.79 -12.18 -5.80
C SER A 104 -5.36 -10.77 -5.90
N ASN A 105 -5.39 -10.04 -4.79
CA ASN A 105 -5.96 -8.69 -4.81
C ASN A 105 -5.33 -7.72 -3.81
N ILE A 106 -5.55 -6.45 -4.09
CA ILE A 106 -5.38 -5.34 -3.16
C ILE A 106 -6.66 -4.53 -3.09
N THR A 107 -7.10 -4.18 -1.88
CA THR A 107 -8.34 -3.44 -1.67
C THR A 107 -8.20 -2.32 -0.65
N PHE A 108 -8.98 -1.24 -0.83
CA PHE A 108 -9.11 -0.14 0.13
C PHE A 108 -7.79 0.47 0.59
N SER A 109 -6.79 0.56 -0.30
CA SER A 109 -5.43 0.92 0.07
C SER A 109 -5.06 2.33 -0.41
N THR A 110 -4.09 2.96 0.22
CA THR A 110 -3.65 4.32 -0.07
C THR A 110 -2.12 4.38 -0.17
N PHE A 111 -1.63 4.99 -1.24
CA PHE A 111 -0.22 5.19 -1.51
C PHE A 111 -0.01 6.67 -1.79
N SER A 112 0.67 7.37 -0.88
CA SER A 112 0.72 8.83 -0.96
C SER A 112 2.02 9.46 -0.49
N ASN A 113 2.42 10.57 -1.11
CA ASN A 113 3.62 11.31 -0.69
C ASN A 113 4.90 10.47 -0.65
N ASN A 114 5.03 9.44 -1.50
CA ASN A 114 6.25 8.64 -1.59
C ASN A 114 7.15 9.15 -2.72
N TRP A 115 8.46 8.95 -2.61
CA TRP A 115 9.44 9.46 -3.57
C TRP A 115 10.48 8.40 -3.92
N SER A 116 10.72 8.21 -5.22
CA SER A 116 11.81 7.38 -5.77
C SER A 116 12.68 8.20 -6.73
N PRO A 117 14.02 8.08 -6.63
CA PRO A 117 14.95 8.66 -7.59
C PRO A 117 15.22 7.79 -8.83
N SER A 118 14.72 6.55 -8.92
CA SER A 118 15.15 5.62 -9.97
C SER A 118 14.09 5.28 -11.02
N ASN A 119 14.59 4.82 -12.17
CA ASN A 119 13.85 4.40 -13.37
C ASN A 119 13.01 3.11 -13.20
N ASN A 120 12.56 2.79 -12.00
CA ASN A 120 11.80 1.58 -11.70
C ASN A 120 10.35 1.90 -11.34
N TYR A 121 9.58 0.85 -11.03
CA TYR A 121 8.14 0.93 -10.80
C TYR A 121 7.81 0.89 -9.31
N GLU A 122 6.84 1.68 -8.88
CA GLU A 122 6.43 1.78 -7.47
C GLU A 122 5.55 0.63 -6.97
N ALA A 123 4.69 0.10 -7.84
CA ALA A 123 3.92 -1.12 -7.64
C ALA A 123 4.23 -2.14 -8.74
N ILE A 124 4.75 -3.30 -8.34
CA ILE A 124 5.12 -4.39 -9.27
C ILE A 124 4.30 -5.64 -8.97
N HIS A 125 3.65 -6.18 -9.99
CA HIS A 125 3.01 -7.50 -9.98
C HIS A 125 3.73 -8.40 -10.98
N SER A 126 4.59 -9.29 -10.50
CA SER A 126 5.46 -10.12 -11.34
C SER A 126 5.62 -11.51 -10.76
N GLY A 127 5.79 -12.58 -11.53
CA GLY A 127 5.95 -13.90 -10.92
C GLY A 127 6.17 -15.04 -11.90
N SER A 128 5.92 -16.28 -11.44
CA SER A 128 6.14 -17.45 -12.28
C SER A 128 5.12 -17.45 -13.42
N PHE A 129 5.61 -17.29 -14.66
CA PHE A 129 4.86 -17.31 -15.92
C PHE A 129 4.04 -18.60 -16.18
N SER A 130 4.06 -19.55 -15.25
CA SER A 130 3.45 -20.88 -15.42
C SER A 130 1.95 -20.93 -15.12
N ALA A 131 1.39 -19.97 -14.37
CA ALA A 131 0.00 -20.03 -13.89
C ALA A 131 -0.90 -18.87 -14.34
N SER A 132 -0.38 -17.86 -15.05
CA SER A 132 -1.09 -16.62 -15.47
C SER A 132 -2.18 -16.15 -14.49
N PRO A 133 -1.84 -15.89 -13.20
CA PRO A 133 -2.82 -15.47 -12.21
C PRO A 133 -3.46 -14.14 -12.60
N GLU A 134 -4.73 -13.94 -12.22
CA GLU A 134 -5.35 -12.62 -12.29
C GLU A 134 -5.05 -11.82 -11.02
N PHE A 135 -4.79 -10.51 -11.18
CA PHE A 135 -4.62 -9.59 -10.06
C PHE A 135 -5.66 -8.48 -10.10
N THR A 136 -6.26 -8.14 -8.95
CA THR A 136 -7.27 -7.08 -8.88
C THR A 136 -6.89 -6.01 -7.86
N MET A 137 -6.92 -4.75 -8.26
CA MET A 137 -6.82 -3.57 -7.41
C MET A 137 -8.19 -2.91 -7.33
N LEU A 138 -8.75 -2.75 -6.13
CA LEU A 138 -10.11 -2.24 -5.94
C LEU A 138 -10.18 -1.16 -4.86
N PHE A 139 -10.75 -0.01 -5.18
CA PHE A 139 -10.89 1.12 -4.25
C PHE A 139 -9.53 1.58 -3.67
N CYS A 140 -8.50 1.68 -4.52
CA CYS A 140 -7.17 2.13 -4.12
C CYS A 140 -6.92 3.58 -4.53
N ASN A 141 -6.21 4.33 -3.69
CA ASN A 141 -5.84 5.73 -3.93
C ASN A 141 -4.32 5.88 -4.09
N PHE A 142 -3.91 6.57 -5.15
CA PHE A 142 -2.52 6.90 -5.46
C PHE A 142 -2.42 8.41 -5.68
N PHE A 143 -1.79 9.13 -4.76
CA PHE A 143 -1.67 10.59 -4.91
C PHE A 143 -0.40 11.19 -4.36
N GLU A 144 0.06 12.28 -4.97
CA GLU A 144 1.24 13.03 -4.51
C GLU A 144 2.52 12.17 -4.46
N ASN A 145 2.59 11.08 -5.24
CA ASN A 145 3.81 10.29 -5.36
C ASN A 145 4.71 10.86 -6.46
N HIS A 146 6.02 10.70 -6.29
CA HIS A 146 7.02 11.10 -7.28
C HIS A 146 7.88 9.89 -7.66
N CYS A 147 7.77 9.47 -8.93
CA CYS A 147 8.40 8.24 -9.40
C CYS A 147 8.59 8.26 -10.92
N THR A 148 9.43 7.38 -11.45
CA THR A 148 9.52 7.22 -12.90
C THR A 148 8.29 6.52 -13.47
N SER A 149 7.88 5.38 -12.88
CA SER A 149 6.69 4.64 -13.33
C SER A 149 5.84 4.16 -12.14
N LEU A 150 4.51 4.21 -12.25
CA LEU A 150 3.64 3.94 -11.10
C LEU A 150 3.29 2.45 -10.96
N ILE A 151 2.66 1.84 -11.97
CA ILE A 151 2.15 0.46 -11.91
C ILE A 151 2.68 -0.36 -13.09
N LEU A 152 3.34 -1.48 -12.78
CA LEU A 152 3.71 -2.53 -13.73
C LEU A 152 3.02 -3.84 -13.38
N SER A 153 2.50 -4.51 -14.41
CA SER A 153 2.00 -5.88 -14.29
C SER A 153 2.46 -6.77 -15.43
N TYR A 154 2.96 -7.95 -15.08
CA TYR A 154 3.20 -9.05 -16.04
C TYR A 154 2.05 -10.05 -16.11
N PHE A 155 0.95 -9.74 -15.42
CA PHE A 155 -0.26 -10.54 -15.34
C PHE A 155 -1.46 -9.73 -15.75
N LYS A 156 -2.57 -10.41 -16.06
CA LYS A 156 -3.84 -9.73 -16.23
C LYS A 156 -4.22 -8.98 -14.96
N LEU A 157 -4.24 -7.65 -15.05
CA LEU A 157 -4.50 -6.74 -13.94
C LEU A 157 -5.80 -5.99 -14.16
N TYR A 158 -6.68 -6.03 -13.16
CA TYR A 158 -7.87 -5.20 -13.13
C TYR A 158 -7.69 -4.07 -12.11
N VAL A 159 -7.79 -2.82 -12.53
CA VAL A 159 -7.76 -1.64 -11.66
C VAL A 159 -9.15 -1.03 -11.65
N ILE A 160 -9.88 -1.17 -10.55
CA ILE A 160 -11.32 -0.89 -10.50
C ILE A 160 -11.63 0.12 -9.39
N ASN A 161 -12.39 1.18 -9.73
CA ASN A 161 -12.82 2.21 -8.77
C ASN A 161 -11.67 2.82 -7.96
N CYS A 162 -10.50 2.98 -8.59
CA CYS A 162 -9.33 3.59 -7.98
C CYS A 162 -9.24 5.09 -8.33
N SER A 163 -8.49 5.84 -7.52
CA SER A 163 -8.17 7.25 -7.77
C SER A 163 -6.67 7.43 -7.92
N ILE A 164 -6.22 7.95 -9.06
CA ILE A 164 -4.81 8.20 -9.37
C ILE A 164 -4.68 9.66 -9.77
N TYR A 165 -4.12 10.50 -8.90
CA TYR A 165 -4.13 11.95 -9.12
C TYR A 165 -2.96 12.68 -8.47
N SER A 166 -2.58 13.83 -9.02
CA SER A 166 -1.48 14.66 -8.49
C SER A 166 -0.17 13.91 -8.26
N ASN A 167 0.08 12.83 -9.02
CA ASN A 167 1.37 12.14 -9.01
C ASN A 167 2.30 12.81 -10.03
N SER A 168 3.58 12.96 -9.67
CA SER A 168 4.65 13.41 -10.55
C SER A 168 5.33 12.17 -11.13
N ILE A 169 4.86 11.75 -12.30
CA ILE A 169 5.31 10.53 -12.98
C ILE A 169 6.14 10.93 -14.20
N GLU A 170 7.35 10.38 -14.34
CA GLU A 170 8.26 10.78 -15.41
C GLU A 170 8.04 10.00 -16.72
N MET A 171 7.68 8.73 -16.63
CA MET A 171 7.60 7.81 -17.77
C MET A 171 6.18 7.28 -18.01
N GLY A 172 5.59 6.57 -17.05
CA GLY A 172 4.30 5.91 -17.30
C GLY A 172 3.45 5.63 -16.05
N ILE A 173 2.14 5.85 -16.17
CA ILE A 173 1.20 5.51 -15.09
C ILE A 173 0.97 4.00 -15.06
N PHE A 174 0.71 3.41 -16.23
CA PHE A 174 0.43 1.99 -16.38
C PHE A 174 1.36 1.39 -17.41
N GLU A 175 1.97 0.26 -17.07
CA GLU A 175 2.75 -0.55 -17.98
C GLU A 175 2.31 -2.01 -17.94
N ALA A 176 1.82 -2.50 -19.07
CA ALA A 176 1.47 -3.89 -19.29
C ALA A 176 2.68 -4.62 -19.89
N GLY A 177 3.28 -5.54 -19.12
CA GLY A 177 4.48 -6.26 -19.53
C GLY A 177 4.20 -7.37 -20.55
N ASN A 178 3.53 -8.44 -20.12
CA ASN A 178 3.24 -9.63 -20.95
C ASN A 178 1.75 -9.88 -21.18
N ASP A 179 0.89 -9.16 -20.46
CA ASP A 179 -0.56 -9.37 -20.42
C ASP A 179 -1.24 -8.01 -20.31
N GLN A 180 -2.57 -7.99 -20.17
CA GLN A 180 -3.37 -6.78 -20.24
C GLN A 180 -3.61 -6.13 -18.87
N ILE A 181 -3.66 -4.79 -18.85
CA ILE A 181 -4.22 -4.01 -17.75
C ILE A 181 -5.60 -3.46 -18.16
N GLU A 182 -6.64 -3.80 -17.42
CA GLU A 182 -7.97 -3.23 -17.57
C GLU A 182 -8.27 -2.24 -16.44
N VAL A 183 -8.50 -0.97 -16.77
CA VAL A 183 -8.84 0.10 -15.83
C VAL A 183 -10.33 0.42 -15.96
N LYS A 184 -11.11 0.34 -14.89
CA LYS A 184 -12.58 0.47 -14.91
C LYS A 184 -13.12 1.35 -13.78
N GLY A 185 -13.94 2.35 -14.11
CA GLY A 185 -14.58 3.18 -13.08
C GLY A 185 -13.58 4.02 -12.27
N CYS A 186 -12.37 4.25 -12.79
CA CYS A 186 -11.30 4.95 -12.09
C CYS A 186 -11.28 6.44 -12.44
N TYR A 187 -10.83 7.26 -11.49
CA TYR A 187 -10.36 8.62 -11.76
C TYR A 187 -8.86 8.57 -12.01
N VAL A 188 -8.41 8.99 -13.20
CA VAL A 188 -6.99 9.02 -13.57
C VAL A 188 -6.65 10.39 -14.12
N GLN A 189 -5.85 11.15 -13.37
CA GLN A 189 -5.35 12.44 -13.82
C GLN A 189 -4.10 12.24 -14.68
N ILE A 190 -4.23 12.53 -15.97
CA ILE A 190 -3.14 12.41 -16.94
C ILE A 190 -2.61 13.82 -17.24
N TYR A 191 -1.33 14.06 -16.96
CA TYR A 191 -0.59 15.26 -17.34
C TYR A 191 0.34 14.92 -18.50
N GLU A 192 0.01 15.38 -19.69
CA GLU A 192 0.89 15.28 -20.87
C GLU A 192 2.13 16.18 -20.70
N PRO A 193 3.33 15.80 -21.18
CA PRO A 193 3.64 14.62 -22.01
C PRO A 193 4.20 13.39 -21.25
N ASN A 194 4.30 13.46 -19.93
CA ASN A 194 5.08 12.50 -19.13
C ASN A 194 4.26 11.30 -18.61
N ASN A 195 2.94 11.35 -18.72
CA ASN A 195 2.05 10.33 -18.17
C ASN A 195 1.67 9.27 -19.23
N GLN A 196 2.66 8.57 -19.77
CA GLN A 196 2.41 7.59 -20.84
C GLN A 196 1.68 6.34 -20.32
N ILE A 197 0.98 5.68 -21.23
CA ILE A 197 0.39 4.37 -21.05
C ILE A 197 1.15 3.43 -21.98
N ILE A 198 1.75 2.37 -21.42
CA ILE A 198 2.68 1.49 -22.12
C ILE A 198 2.10 0.06 -22.17
N GLY A 199 2.10 -0.54 -23.36
CA GLY A 199 1.59 -1.90 -23.57
C GLY A 199 0.08 -1.99 -23.76
N ASP A 200 -0.49 -3.18 -23.53
CA ASP A 200 -1.92 -3.45 -23.67
C ASP A 200 -2.69 -2.98 -22.42
N VAL A 201 -3.09 -1.71 -22.43
CA VAL A 201 -3.87 -1.09 -21.35
C VAL A 201 -5.19 -0.59 -21.91
N ILE A 202 -6.30 -1.08 -21.36
CA ILE A 202 -7.65 -0.66 -21.71
C ILE A 202 -8.23 0.15 -20.57
N ILE A 203 -8.54 1.42 -20.82
CA ILE A 203 -9.28 2.27 -19.87
C ILE A 203 -10.74 2.35 -20.31
N THR A 204 -11.65 1.90 -19.45
CA THR A 204 -13.10 1.98 -19.64
C THR A 204 -13.73 2.75 -18.49
N GLU A 205 -14.81 3.48 -18.77
CA GLU A 205 -15.62 4.15 -17.74
C GLU A 205 -14.80 5.10 -16.84
N THR A 206 -14.07 6.04 -17.45
CA THR A 206 -13.35 7.07 -16.70
C THR A 206 -14.33 7.95 -15.92
N VAL A 207 -14.07 8.13 -14.64
CA VAL A 207 -14.85 9.05 -13.80
C VAL A 207 -14.24 10.45 -13.95
N ASN A 208 -15.08 11.47 -14.20
CA ASN A 208 -14.61 12.84 -14.44
C ASN A 208 -14.35 13.63 -13.15
N GLU A 209 -14.89 13.17 -12.02
CA GLU A 209 -14.69 13.76 -10.70
C GLU A 209 -13.79 12.85 -9.88
N ALA A 210 -12.85 13.45 -9.12
CA ALA A 210 -12.09 12.69 -8.15
C ALA A 210 -13.07 12.03 -7.15
N TYR A 211 -12.84 10.76 -6.81
CA TYR A 211 -13.67 10.06 -5.85
C TYR A 211 -13.75 10.90 -4.55
N PRO A 212 -14.95 11.31 -4.09
CA PRO A 212 -15.12 12.38 -3.09
C PRO A 212 -14.74 11.99 -1.64
N GLN A 213 -13.92 10.96 -1.45
CA GLN A 213 -13.38 10.57 -0.15
C GLN A 213 -11.88 10.29 -0.28
N ASN A 214 -11.10 11.36 -0.47
CA ASN A 214 -9.65 11.45 -0.25
C ASN A 214 -9.30 11.29 1.24
N LEU A 215 -9.95 10.36 1.93
CA LEU A 215 -9.50 9.95 3.23
C LEU A 215 -8.31 9.05 2.95
N HIS A 216 -7.12 9.42 3.48
CA HIS A 216 -6.21 8.36 3.90
C HIS A 216 -7.11 7.38 4.65
N PHE A 217 -7.24 6.14 4.15
CA PHE A 217 -7.92 5.13 4.93
C PHE A 217 -7.12 5.05 6.21
N THR A 218 -7.64 5.65 7.28
CA THR A 218 -6.94 5.75 8.54
C THR A 218 -6.90 4.34 9.07
N SER A 219 -5.78 3.66 8.85
CA SER A 219 -5.47 2.51 9.67
C SER A 219 -5.43 3.02 11.11
N SER A 220 -5.88 2.20 12.04
CA SER A 220 -5.98 2.54 13.46
C SER A 220 -4.62 2.77 14.14
N CYS A 221 -3.51 2.78 13.40
CA CYS A 221 -2.19 3.18 13.86
C CYS A 221 -2.14 4.72 14.06
N SER A 222 -2.79 5.21 15.10
CA SER A 222 -2.63 6.59 15.57
C SER A 222 -1.32 6.70 16.33
N THR A 223 -0.25 7.12 15.65
CA THR A 223 0.92 7.69 16.30
C THR A 223 0.93 9.18 15.99
N GLU A 224 0.77 9.99 17.03
CA GLU A 224 1.25 11.37 16.99
C GLU A 224 2.77 11.30 16.76
N LEU A 225 3.18 11.41 15.50
CA LEU A 225 4.57 11.62 15.13
C LEU A 225 4.97 13.00 15.65
N LYS A 226 5.42 13.07 16.90
CA LYS A 226 6.18 14.23 17.39
C LYS A 226 7.50 14.21 16.64
N LEU A 227 7.60 15.05 15.60
CA LEU A 227 8.89 15.42 15.00
C LEU A 227 9.83 15.86 16.13
N PRO A 228 11.12 15.49 16.10
CA PRO A 228 12.07 15.96 17.10
C PRO A 228 12.16 17.50 16.98
N GLU A 229 11.61 18.19 17.97
CA GLU A 229 11.83 19.62 18.16
C GLU A 229 13.34 19.83 18.41
N GLU A 230 13.95 20.70 17.60
CA GLU A 230 15.28 21.22 17.89
C GLU A 230 15.29 21.77 19.32
N GLU A 231 16.30 21.37 20.11
CA GLU A 231 16.51 21.86 21.47
C GLU A 231 16.58 23.40 21.48
N THR A 232 15.47 24.04 21.83
CA THR A 232 15.49 25.39 22.37
C THR A 232 14.87 25.36 23.76
N LYS A 233 15.76 25.60 24.73
CA LYS A 233 15.43 25.79 26.14
C LYS A 233 14.39 26.91 26.27
N GLU A 234 13.24 26.60 26.84
CA GLU A 234 12.77 27.15 28.12
C GLU A 234 11.46 26.49 28.53
N LYS A 235 11.42 25.98 29.77
CA LYS A 235 10.23 25.39 30.38
C LYS A 235 9.35 26.51 30.93
N GLU A 236 8.13 26.63 30.46
CA GLU A 236 7.00 27.05 31.30
C GLU A 236 5.91 25.97 31.26
N GLU A 237 5.59 25.43 32.44
CA GLU A 237 4.53 24.45 32.65
C GLU A 237 3.16 25.10 32.42
N ILE A 238 2.44 24.67 31.38
CA ILE A 238 0.99 24.84 31.34
C ILE A 238 0.35 23.57 31.91
N LYS A 239 -0.15 23.65 33.15
CA LYS A 239 -1.09 22.66 33.70
C LYS A 239 -2.43 22.81 33.01
N VAL A 240 -2.81 21.85 32.16
CA VAL A 240 -4.17 21.75 31.61
C VAL A 240 -4.90 20.62 32.32
N ASP A 241 -5.87 21.00 33.16
CA ASP A 241 -6.72 20.13 33.96
C ASP A 241 -7.94 19.70 33.11
N PHE A 242 -7.98 18.47 32.60
CA PHE A 242 -9.11 17.96 31.83
C PHE A 242 -10.20 17.37 32.73
N LYS A 243 -11.05 18.22 33.30
CA LYS A 243 -12.43 17.82 33.66
C LYS A 243 -13.31 17.89 32.40
N ARG A 244 -13.54 16.76 31.74
CA ARG A 244 -14.67 16.61 30.79
C ARG A 244 -15.71 15.63 31.33
N LYS A 245 -16.89 16.18 31.63
CA LYS A 245 -18.12 15.45 31.93
C LYS A 245 -18.56 14.66 30.69
N ASN A 246 -18.58 13.34 30.80
CA ASN A 246 -19.26 12.47 29.84
C ASN A 246 -20.79 12.60 30.02
N LYS A 247 -21.48 13.00 28.94
CA LYS A 247 -22.88 12.66 28.69
C LYS A 247 -23.02 12.27 27.22
N PHE A 248 -22.84 10.99 26.92
CA PHE A 248 -23.36 10.39 25.71
C PHE A 248 -24.58 9.55 26.11
N ASN A 249 -25.77 10.01 25.70
CA ASN A 249 -27.00 9.25 25.81
C ASN A 249 -26.99 8.17 24.73
N ILE A 250 -26.95 6.91 25.14
CA ILE A 250 -27.28 5.76 24.29
C ILE A 250 -28.78 5.55 24.39
N PHE A 251 -29.51 5.76 23.28
CA PHE A 251 -30.88 5.28 23.14
C PHE A 251 -30.83 3.83 22.67
N LEU A 252 -31.16 2.90 23.57
CA LEU A 252 -31.47 1.51 23.27
C LEU A 252 -32.97 1.38 23.07
N PHE A 253 -33.42 1.10 21.86
CA PHE A 253 -34.78 0.62 21.61
C PHE A 253 -34.81 -0.90 21.82
N PHE A 254 -35.52 -1.33 22.87
CA PHE A 254 -36.00 -2.71 22.99
C PHE A 254 -37.35 -2.81 22.29
N VAL A 255 -37.45 -3.65 21.25
CA VAL A 255 -38.73 -4.14 20.75
C VAL A 255 -38.96 -5.50 21.40
N SER A 256 -39.89 -5.55 22.35
CA SER A 256 -40.41 -6.81 22.90
C SER A 256 -41.51 -7.35 21.98
N LEU A 257 -41.32 -8.58 21.49
CA LEU A 257 -42.38 -9.41 20.95
C LEU A 257 -43.33 -9.79 22.11
N ASN A 258 -44.59 -9.35 22.05
CA ASN A 258 -45.64 -9.94 22.85
C ASN A 258 -46.31 -11.04 22.04
N SER A 259 -46.40 -12.21 22.68
CA SER A 259 -47.21 -13.34 22.28
C SER A 259 -48.51 -13.28 23.06
N GLU A 260 -49.63 -13.18 22.34
CA GLU A 260 -50.93 -13.75 22.70
C GLU A 260 -51.61 -14.21 21.40
#